data_AF-A0A7W1NB92-F1
#
_entry.id   AF-A0A7W1NB92-F1
#
_cell.length_a   1.000
_cell.length_b   1.000
_cell.length_c   1.000
_cell.angle_alpha   90.00
_cell.angle_beta   90.00
_cell.angle_gamma   90.00
#
_symmetry.space_group_name_H-M   'P 1'
#
loop_
_entity.id
_entity.type
_entity.pdbx_description
1 polymer ?
#
loop_
_entity_poly.entity_id
_entity_poly.type
_entity_poly.pdbx_seq_one_letter_code
_entity_poly.pdbx_strand_id
1 'polypeptide(L)'
;MPDPTKPTYANFPERELKVILGAHINATLLKALRRESIGTYEMSVIQQERGKVTCDAARAGINQLARELGLKAESHETRDYLIAYSAGNAQHRFQMWVTTPFESGQAAHLLWTKYSELEADKDGNKKVGIAFKLATGFTSDDMLNQLKAAQKNAQVIEEGKPYELKGNPPPRFQKKQPAAAAPADAAKAEGEAAPAEPEQT
;
A
#
# COMPACT_ATOMS: atom_id res chain seq x y z
N MET A 1 -22.92 -0.89 14.57
CA MET A 1 -21.46 -0.69 14.52
C MET A 1 -20.81 -2.06 14.68
N PRO A 2 -19.79 -2.43 13.89
CA PRO A 2 -19.07 -3.69 14.10
C PRO A 2 -18.41 -3.70 15.49
N ASP A 3 -18.44 -4.85 16.15
CA ASP A 3 -17.87 -5.11 17.46
C ASP A 3 -16.36 -4.85 17.46
N PRO A 4 -15.80 -3.94 18.29
CA PRO A 4 -14.38 -3.59 18.27
C PRO A 4 -13.44 -4.74 18.65
N THR A 5 -13.99 -5.86 19.13
CA THR A 5 -13.22 -7.03 19.58
C THR A 5 -12.95 -8.05 18.47
N LYS A 6 -13.66 -8.00 17.34
CA LYS A 6 -13.51 -8.98 16.24
C LYS A 6 -12.77 -8.37 15.05
N PRO A 7 -11.65 -8.98 14.61
CA PRO A 7 -10.93 -8.50 13.44
C PRO A 7 -11.84 -8.58 12.23
N THR A 8 -11.91 -7.49 11.47
CA THR A 8 -12.64 -7.47 10.21
C THR A 8 -11.66 -7.72 9.06
N TYR A 9 -11.95 -8.70 8.22
CA TYR A 9 -11.15 -9.00 7.05
C TYR A 9 -11.65 -8.28 5.79
N ALA A 10 -10.72 -7.88 4.94
CA ALA A 10 -10.99 -7.47 3.58
C ALA A 10 -11.15 -8.70 2.68
N ASN A 11 -11.97 -8.58 1.63
CA ASN A 11 -12.01 -9.56 0.56
C ASN A 11 -10.83 -9.33 -0.40
N PHE A 12 -9.64 -9.72 0.05
CA PHE A 12 -8.41 -9.57 -0.71
C PHE A 12 -8.34 -10.63 -1.83
N PRO A 13 -7.84 -10.29 -3.05
CA PRO A 13 -7.83 -11.24 -4.18
C PRO A 13 -7.08 -12.54 -3.90
N GLU A 14 -6.01 -12.51 -3.11
CA GLU A 14 -5.34 -13.73 -2.65
C GLU A 14 -6.01 -14.26 -1.37
N ARG A 15 -6.67 -15.41 -1.49
CA ARG A 15 -7.41 -16.03 -0.38
C ARG A 15 -6.50 -16.65 0.69
N GLU A 16 -5.23 -16.89 0.37
CA GLU A 16 -4.22 -17.46 1.27
C GLU A 16 -3.76 -16.45 2.33
N LEU A 17 -3.68 -15.17 1.97
CA LEU A 17 -3.22 -14.11 2.85
C LEU A 17 -4.40 -13.36 3.46
N LYS A 18 -4.60 -13.50 4.77
CA LYS A 18 -5.64 -12.76 5.49
C LYS A 18 -5.26 -11.29 5.61
N VAL A 19 -6.12 -10.40 5.13
CA VAL A 19 -5.92 -8.95 5.22
C VAL A 19 -6.94 -8.34 6.17
N ILE A 20 -6.49 -7.71 7.26
CA ILE A 20 -7.34 -7.06 8.26
C ILE A 20 -7.53 -5.59 7.90
N LEU A 21 -8.76 -5.11 8.07
CA LEU A 21 -9.15 -3.71 7.92
C LEU A 21 -8.80 -2.96 9.20
N GLY A 22 -7.80 -2.07 9.14
CA GLY A 22 -7.36 -1.27 10.28
C GLY A 22 -8.38 -0.22 10.74
N ALA A 23 -8.19 0.29 11.96
CA ALA A 23 -9.12 1.19 12.65
C ALA A 23 -9.38 2.55 11.94
N HIS A 24 -8.50 2.97 11.03
CA HIS A 24 -8.57 4.28 10.37
C HIS A 24 -9.15 4.26 8.95
N ILE A 25 -9.74 3.13 8.54
CA ILE A 25 -10.44 3.03 7.24
C ILE A 25 -11.86 3.59 7.39
N ASN A 26 -12.22 4.58 6.57
CA ASN A 26 -13.55 5.19 6.62
C ASN A 26 -14.66 4.18 6.25
N ALA A 27 -15.91 4.47 6.65
CA ALA A 27 -17.04 3.55 6.48
C ALA A 27 -17.34 3.19 5.01
N THR A 28 -17.10 4.10 4.06
CA THR A 28 -17.33 3.85 2.63
C THR A 28 -16.33 2.83 2.08
N LEU A 29 -15.05 3.04 2.37
CA LEU A 29 -13.97 2.12 2.01
C LEU A 29 -14.16 0.77 2.72
N LEU A 30 -14.54 0.80 4.00
CA LEU A 30 -14.81 -0.42 4.77
C LEU A 30 -15.89 -1.28 4.12
N LYS A 31 -16.98 -0.66 3.63
CA LYS A 31 -18.04 -1.38 2.89
C LYS A 31 -17.53 -1.96 1.57
N ALA A 32 -16.77 -1.18 0.80
CA ALA A 32 -16.23 -1.62 -0.48
C ALA A 32 -15.25 -2.79 -0.32
N LEU A 33 -14.36 -2.73 0.67
CA LEU A 33 -13.31 -3.73 0.90
C LEU A 33 -13.85 -5.04 1.49
N ARG A 34 -15.03 -5.04 2.10
CA ARG A 34 -15.69 -6.24 2.67
C ARG A 34 -16.52 -7.02 1.65
N ARG A 35 -16.74 -6.48 0.45
CA ARG A 35 -17.62 -7.07 -0.54
C ARG A 35 -16.84 -7.84 -1.59
N GLU A 36 -17.49 -8.85 -2.15
CA GLU A 36 -16.97 -9.60 -3.28
C GLU A 36 -16.97 -8.76 -4.55
N SER A 37 -15.93 -8.90 -5.38
CA SER A 37 -15.94 -8.32 -6.71
C SER A 37 -17.00 -8.99 -7.55
N ILE A 38 -17.69 -8.21 -8.39
CA ILE A 38 -18.57 -8.79 -9.42
C ILE A 38 -17.72 -9.26 -10.59
N GLY A 39 -18.10 -10.40 -11.15
CA GLY A 39 -17.43 -10.94 -12.33
C GLY A 39 -17.58 -9.98 -13.51
N THR A 40 -16.64 -10.04 -14.45
CA THR A 40 -16.62 -9.17 -15.64
C THR A 40 -17.92 -9.21 -16.46
N TYR A 41 -18.63 -10.34 -16.43
CA TYR A 41 -19.90 -10.54 -17.16
C TYR A 41 -21.12 -9.86 -16.52
N GLU A 42 -21.02 -9.46 -15.25
CA GLU A 42 -22.11 -8.82 -14.49
C GLU A 42 -22.02 -7.29 -14.53
N MET A 43 -20.99 -6.76 -15.19
CA MET A 43 -20.74 -5.32 -15.28
C MET A 43 -21.65 -4.66 -16.31
N SER A 44 -22.16 -3.47 -15.95
CA SER A 44 -22.82 -2.58 -16.91
C SER A 44 -21.84 -2.09 -18.00
N VAL A 45 -22.37 -1.62 -19.13
CA VAL A 45 -21.55 -1.08 -20.24
C VAL A 45 -20.61 0.04 -19.76
N ILE A 46 -21.11 0.94 -18.92
CA ILE A 46 -20.33 2.06 -18.35
C ILE A 46 -19.16 1.53 -17.50
N GLN A 47 -19.38 0.47 -16.73
CA GLN A 47 -18.33 -0.17 -15.94
C GLN A 47 -17.30 -0.87 -16.83
N GLN A 48 -17.74 -1.53 -17.92
CA GLN A 48 -16.83 -2.14 -18.89
C GLN A 48 -15.93 -1.11 -19.57
N GLU A 49 -16.49 0.02 -20.04
CA GLU A 49 -15.74 1.08 -20.69
C GLU A 49 -14.71 1.73 -19.77
N ARG A 50 -15.11 2.08 -18.55
CA ARG A 50 -14.18 2.62 -17.54
C ARG A 50 -13.18 1.57 -17.06
N GLY A 51 -13.61 0.31 -17.01
CA GLY A 51 -12.76 -0.83 -16.68
C GLY A 51 -11.59 -0.91 -17.66
N LYS A 52 -11.86 -0.81 -18.96
CA LYS A 52 -10.81 -0.77 -20.00
C LYS A 52 -9.81 0.36 -19.77
N VAL A 53 -10.28 1.59 -19.53
CA VAL A 53 -9.42 2.75 -19.23
C VAL A 53 -8.54 2.48 -18.00
N THR A 54 -9.12 1.86 -16.97
CA THR A 54 -8.40 1.51 -15.74
C THR A 54 -7.36 0.41 -15.99
N CYS A 55 -7.69 -0.61 -16.78
CA CYS A 55 -6.75 -1.66 -17.18
C CYS A 55 -5.58 -1.12 -18.00
N ASP A 56 -5.84 -0.18 -18.92
CA ASP A 56 -4.80 0.47 -19.72
C ASP A 56 -3.85 1.31 -18.84
N ALA A 57 -4.41 2.07 -17.89
CA ALA A 57 -3.63 2.80 -16.89
C ALA A 57 -2.80 1.85 -16.01
N ALA A 58 -3.38 0.73 -15.56
CA ALA A 58 -2.69 -0.31 -14.78
C ALA A 58 -1.53 -0.91 -15.57
N ARG A 59 -1.75 -1.30 -16.84
CA ARG A 59 -0.69 -1.79 -17.72
C ARG A 59 0.44 -0.77 -17.86
N ALA A 60 0.11 0.50 -18.08
CA ALA A 60 1.10 1.56 -18.20
C ALA A 60 1.92 1.71 -16.90
N GLY A 61 1.25 1.80 -15.75
CA GLY A 61 1.91 1.97 -14.45
C GLY A 61 2.82 0.81 -14.06
N ILE A 62 2.39 -0.44 -14.28
CA ILE A 62 3.24 -1.60 -13.96
C ILE A 62 4.41 -1.75 -14.93
N ASN A 63 4.21 -1.45 -16.22
CA ASN A 63 5.30 -1.46 -17.19
C ASN A 63 6.32 -0.36 -16.90
N GLN A 64 5.87 0.81 -16.45
CA GLN A 64 6.75 1.88 -16.01
C GLN A 64 7.58 1.44 -14.80
N LEU A 65 6.95 0.89 -13.75
CA LEU A 65 7.67 0.35 -12.60
C LEU A 65 8.67 -0.75 -13.01
N ALA A 66 8.24 -1.65 -13.90
CA ALA A 66 9.08 -2.74 -14.37
C ALA A 66 10.31 -2.23 -15.13
N ARG A 67 10.17 -1.16 -15.93
CA ARG A 67 11.30 -0.49 -16.57
C ARG A 67 12.22 0.20 -15.55
N GLU A 68 11.65 0.90 -14.57
CA GLU A 68 12.42 1.59 -13.51
C GLU A 68 13.29 0.62 -12.68
N LEU A 69 12.77 -0.59 -12.41
CA LEU A 69 13.40 -1.57 -11.52
C LEU A 69 13.98 -2.79 -12.23
N GLY A 70 13.98 -2.82 -13.57
CA GLY A 70 14.47 -3.97 -14.36
C GLY A 70 13.69 -5.27 -14.11
N LEU A 71 12.38 -5.18 -13.91
CA LEU A 71 11.49 -6.32 -13.64
C LEU A 71 10.85 -6.82 -14.93
N LYS A 72 10.39 -8.09 -14.91
CA LYS A 72 9.55 -8.64 -15.97
C LYS A 72 8.07 -8.46 -15.60
N ALA A 73 7.32 -7.72 -16.40
CA ALA A 73 5.89 -7.54 -16.24
C ALA A 73 5.09 -8.59 -17.01
N GLU A 74 4.01 -9.08 -16.40
CA GLU A 74 3.11 -10.09 -16.93
C GLU A 74 1.65 -9.71 -16.60
N SER A 75 0.72 -10.14 -17.44
CA SER A 75 -0.72 -9.97 -17.24
C SER A 75 -1.40 -11.31 -17.04
N HIS A 76 -2.34 -11.36 -16.11
CA HIS A 76 -3.11 -12.54 -15.75
C HIS A 76 -4.59 -12.22 -15.86
N GLU A 77 -5.25 -12.88 -16.79
CA GLU A 77 -6.70 -12.77 -16.98
C GLU A 77 -7.42 -13.78 -16.08
N THR A 78 -8.56 -13.38 -15.54
CA THR A 78 -9.42 -14.25 -14.71
C THR A 78 -10.88 -13.85 -14.89
N ARG A 79 -11.79 -14.63 -14.31
CA ARG A 79 -13.21 -14.30 -14.19
C ARG A 79 -13.54 -13.47 -12.95
N ASP A 80 -12.69 -13.53 -11.92
CA ASP A 80 -12.98 -12.97 -10.59
C ASP A 80 -12.77 -11.45 -10.50
N TYR A 81 -11.96 -10.90 -11.40
CA TYR A 81 -11.61 -9.49 -11.45
C TYR A 81 -11.26 -9.07 -12.88
N LEU A 82 -11.23 -7.76 -13.16
CA LEU A 82 -11.03 -7.21 -14.51
C LEU A 82 -9.70 -7.67 -15.11
N ILE A 83 -8.62 -7.52 -14.35
CA ILE A 83 -7.28 -7.97 -14.73
C ILE A 83 -6.37 -8.00 -13.50
N ALA A 84 -5.38 -8.89 -13.51
CA ALA A 84 -4.23 -8.81 -12.65
C ALA A 84 -2.96 -8.58 -13.46
N TYR A 85 -2.03 -7.85 -12.89
CA TYR A 85 -0.69 -7.70 -13.39
C TYR A 85 0.31 -8.09 -12.31
N SER A 86 1.43 -8.67 -12.72
CA SER A 86 2.56 -8.90 -11.84
C SER A 86 3.84 -8.43 -12.48
N ALA A 87 4.74 -7.84 -11.70
CA ALA A 87 6.09 -7.53 -12.14
C ALA A 87 7.08 -8.00 -11.08
N GLY A 88 8.07 -8.78 -11.46
CA GLY A 88 9.05 -9.27 -10.49
C GLY A 88 10.36 -9.73 -11.09
N ASN A 89 11.29 -10.01 -10.19
CA ASN A 89 12.60 -10.63 -10.43
C ASN A 89 12.92 -11.57 -9.26
N ALA A 90 14.19 -11.93 -9.07
CA ALA A 90 14.61 -12.81 -7.97
C ALA A 90 14.43 -12.18 -6.56
N GLN A 91 14.38 -10.85 -6.45
CA GLN A 91 14.39 -10.12 -5.16
C GLN A 91 13.02 -9.58 -4.81
N HIS A 92 12.27 -9.11 -5.79
CA HIS A 92 11.04 -8.36 -5.59
C HIS A 92 9.93 -8.89 -6.47
N ARG A 93 8.71 -8.91 -5.93
CA ARG A 93 7.49 -9.18 -6.69
C ARG A 93 6.41 -8.17 -6.34
N PHE A 94 5.97 -7.45 -7.36
CA PHE A 94 4.81 -6.58 -7.33
C PHE A 94 3.63 -7.28 -7.99
N GLN A 95 2.46 -7.14 -7.40
CA GLN A 95 1.20 -7.64 -7.94
C GLN A 95 0.16 -6.53 -7.82
N MET A 96 -0.72 -6.46 -8.81
CA MET A 96 -1.78 -5.48 -8.89
C MET A 96 -3.04 -6.14 -9.42
N TRP A 97 -4.17 -5.87 -8.78
CA TRP A 97 -5.47 -6.38 -9.20
C TRP A 97 -6.43 -5.20 -9.38
N VAL A 98 -7.08 -5.15 -10.53
CA VAL A 98 -8.15 -4.20 -10.80
C VAL A 98 -9.46 -4.94 -10.55
N THR A 99 -10.18 -4.54 -9.51
CA THR A 99 -11.44 -5.15 -9.10
C THR A 99 -12.59 -4.14 -9.19
N THR A 100 -13.80 -4.64 -9.33
CA THR A 100 -15.02 -3.84 -9.41
C THR A 100 -15.81 -3.98 -8.10
N PRO A 101 -16.35 -2.90 -7.54
CA PRO A 101 -17.29 -2.97 -6.43
C PRO A 101 -18.55 -3.74 -6.84
N PHE A 102 -19.15 -4.44 -5.88
CA PHE A 102 -20.32 -5.28 -6.09
C PHE A 102 -21.57 -4.55 -6.64
N GLU A 103 -21.70 -3.24 -6.43
CA GLU A 103 -22.90 -2.50 -6.81
C GLU A 103 -22.87 -2.10 -8.29
N SER A 104 -23.82 -2.58 -9.09
CA SER A 104 -23.94 -2.30 -10.53
C SER A 104 -24.07 -0.81 -10.88
N GLY A 105 -24.51 0.03 -9.92
CA GLY A 105 -24.58 1.49 -10.07
C GLY A 105 -23.29 2.24 -9.72
N GLN A 106 -22.28 1.57 -9.16
CA GLN A 106 -21.01 2.21 -8.81
C GLN A 106 -20.01 2.10 -9.96
N ALA A 107 -19.50 3.26 -10.38
CA ALA A 107 -18.49 3.36 -11.43
C ALA A 107 -17.04 3.45 -10.89
N ALA A 108 -16.85 3.22 -9.59
CA ALA A 108 -15.52 3.15 -8.99
C ALA A 108 -14.89 1.78 -9.28
N HIS A 109 -13.57 1.73 -9.36
CA HIS A 109 -12.80 0.49 -9.32
C HIS A 109 -11.95 0.48 -8.06
N LEU A 110 -11.80 -0.71 -7.49
CA LEU A 110 -10.93 -0.98 -6.37
C LEU A 110 -9.63 -1.58 -6.89
N LEU A 111 -8.56 -0.84 -6.72
CA LEU A 111 -7.21 -1.25 -7.05
C LEU A 111 -6.55 -1.84 -5.81
N TRP A 112 -6.12 -3.09 -5.90
CA TRP A 112 -5.26 -3.73 -4.91
C TRP A 112 -3.84 -3.76 -5.44
N THR A 113 -2.86 -3.44 -4.58
CA THR A 113 -1.44 -3.63 -4.88
C THR A 113 -0.77 -4.36 -3.74
N LYS A 114 0.11 -5.30 -4.08
CA LYS A 114 0.95 -6.05 -3.15
C LYS A 114 2.39 -5.98 -3.61
N TYR A 115 3.28 -5.78 -2.65
CA TYR A 115 4.72 -5.94 -2.78
C TYR A 115 5.15 -7.11 -1.90
N SER A 116 6.01 -7.97 -2.42
CA SER A 116 6.62 -9.08 -1.70
C SER A 116 8.12 -9.05 -1.94
N GLU A 117 8.88 -9.05 -0.86
CA GLU A 117 10.33 -9.26 -0.86
C GLU A 117 10.58 -10.78 -0.84
N LEU A 118 11.20 -11.29 -1.91
CA LEU A 118 11.45 -12.72 -2.10
C LEU A 118 12.77 -13.13 -1.48
N GLU A 119 13.77 -12.24 -1.51
CA GLU A 119 15.02 -12.39 -0.78
C GLU A 119 14.75 -12.15 0.71
N ALA A 120 15.13 -13.11 1.55
CA ALA A 120 15.00 -12.96 2.98
C ALA A 120 16.03 -11.93 3.46
N ASP A 121 15.64 -11.07 4.40
CA ASP A 121 16.59 -10.19 5.11
C ASP A 121 17.65 -11.04 5.84
N LYS A 122 18.68 -10.40 6.39
CA LYS A 122 19.77 -11.07 7.14
C LYS A 122 19.26 -12.01 8.25
N ASP A 123 18.05 -11.74 8.75
CA ASP A 123 17.38 -12.49 9.80
C ASP A 123 16.38 -13.55 9.28
N GLY A 124 16.37 -13.85 7.97
CA GLY A 124 15.45 -14.83 7.37
C GLY A 124 14.03 -14.31 7.09
N ASN A 125 13.79 -13.02 7.32
CA ASN A 125 12.45 -12.43 7.28
C ASN A 125 12.07 -11.91 5.88
N LYS A 126 10.85 -12.21 5.43
CA LYS A 126 10.27 -11.67 4.19
C LYS A 126 9.31 -10.53 4.49
N LYS A 127 9.43 -9.44 3.73
CA LYS A 127 8.52 -8.29 3.87
C LYS A 127 7.41 -8.37 2.85
N VAL A 128 6.20 -8.10 3.29
CA VAL A 128 5.03 -7.97 2.42
C VAL A 128 4.36 -6.64 2.74
N GLY A 129 3.97 -5.93 1.69
CA GLY A 129 3.25 -4.67 1.79
C GLY A 129 2.03 -4.67 0.91
N ILE A 130 0.90 -4.23 1.45
CA ILE A 130 -0.37 -4.14 0.74
C ILE A 130 -0.86 -2.71 0.80
N ALA A 131 -1.37 -2.22 -0.33
CA ALA A 131 -2.08 -0.96 -0.42
C ALA A 131 -3.33 -1.13 -1.29
N PHE A 132 -4.31 -0.25 -1.11
CA PHE A 132 -5.50 -0.19 -1.97
C PHE A 132 -5.88 1.25 -2.30
N LYS A 133 -6.61 1.44 -3.41
CA LYS A 133 -7.20 2.71 -3.78
C LYS A 133 -8.55 2.48 -4.46
N LEU A 134 -9.58 3.20 -4.00
CA LEU A 134 -10.91 3.19 -4.61
C LEU A 134 -11.11 4.52 -5.34
N ALA A 135 -11.31 4.50 -6.65
CA ALA A 135 -11.53 5.70 -7.45
C ALA A 135 -12.36 5.39 -8.70
N THR A 136 -13.01 6.40 -9.27
CA THR A 136 -13.79 6.29 -10.52
C THR A 136 -12.96 6.39 -11.79
N GLY A 137 -11.67 6.66 -11.64
CA GLY A 137 -10.70 6.78 -12.72
C GLY A 137 -9.29 6.74 -12.15
N PHE A 138 -8.36 6.30 -12.97
CA PHE A 138 -6.95 6.15 -12.61
C PHE A 138 -6.08 6.61 -13.78
N THR A 139 -4.99 7.29 -13.45
CA THR A 139 -3.89 7.58 -14.39
C THR A 139 -2.75 6.56 -14.22
N SER A 140 -1.82 6.49 -15.16
CA SER A 140 -0.61 5.66 -15.00
C SER A 140 0.21 6.05 -13.76
N ASP A 141 0.26 7.35 -13.45
CA ASP A 141 0.97 7.87 -12.27
C ASP A 141 0.27 7.46 -10.97
N ASP A 142 -1.07 7.44 -10.95
CA ASP A 142 -1.82 6.90 -9.82
C ASP A 142 -1.47 5.44 -9.55
N MET A 143 -1.35 4.63 -10.61
CA MET A 143 -1.00 3.21 -10.52
C MET A 143 0.42 3.01 -9.99
N LEU A 144 1.38 3.78 -10.52
CA LEU A 144 2.77 3.74 -10.09
C LEU A 144 2.92 4.13 -8.62
N ASN A 145 2.27 5.23 -8.22
CA ASN A 145 2.28 5.70 -6.83
C ASN A 145 1.67 4.66 -5.90
N GLN A 146 0.64 3.94 -6.34
CA GLN A 146 0.02 2.88 -5.55
C GLN A 146 0.92 1.65 -5.38
N LEU A 147 1.69 1.29 -6.41
CA LEU A 147 2.70 0.22 -6.33
C LEU A 147 3.83 0.61 -5.36
N LYS A 148 4.33 1.85 -5.45
CA LYS A 148 5.34 2.41 -4.54
C LYS A 148 4.81 2.51 -3.10
N ALA A 149 3.53 2.82 -2.92
CA ALA A 149 2.89 2.82 -1.60
C ALA A 149 2.84 1.42 -0.97
N ALA A 150 2.55 0.37 -1.76
CA ALA A 150 2.60 -1.00 -1.27
C ALA A 150 4.01 -1.37 -0.81
N GLN A 151 5.05 -1.03 -1.58
CA GLN A 151 6.45 -1.24 -1.18
C GLN A 151 6.81 -0.47 0.10
N LYS A 152 6.42 0.80 0.21
CA LYS A 152 6.66 1.61 1.42
C LYS A 152 5.96 1.05 2.66
N ASN A 153 4.79 0.42 2.47
CA ASN A 153 4.03 -0.17 3.55
C ASN A 153 4.55 -1.55 3.97
N ALA A 154 5.54 -2.10 3.27
CA ALA A 154 6.06 -3.44 3.52
C ALA A 154 6.54 -3.61 4.95
N GLN A 155 6.10 -4.69 5.57
CA GLN A 155 6.45 -5.09 6.91
C GLN A 155 6.72 -6.59 6.94
N VAL A 156 7.53 -7.03 7.90
CA VAL A 156 7.73 -8.46 8.14
C VAL A 156 6.40 -9.03 8.63
N ILE A 157 5.86 -10.01 7.91
CA ILE A 157 4.69 -10.77 8.34
C ILE A 157 5.19 -12.15 8.75
N GLU A 158 4.97 -12.53 10.00
CA GLU A 158 5.21 -13.91 10.44
C GLU A 158 4.22 -14.85 9.75
N GLU A 159 4.65 -16.09 9.50
CA GLU A 159 3.83 -17.09 8.81
C GLU A 159 2.48 -17.29 9.53
N GLY A 160 1.38 -17.25 8.77
CA GLY A 160 0.02 -17.39 9.29
C GLY A 160 -0.58 -16.14 9.96
N LYS A 161 0.20 -15.06 10.17
CA LYS A 161 -0.35 -13.80 10.67
C LYS A 161 -1.02 -12.99 9.57
N PRO A 162 -2.14 -12.31 9.87
CA PRO A 162 -2.81 -11.44 8.92
C PRO A 162 -2.02 -10.13 8.69
N TYR A 163 -2.12 -9.58 7.48
CA TYR A 163 -1.62 -8.23 7.19
C TYR A 163 -2.65 -7.19 7.63
N GLU A 164 -2.28 -6.27 8.51
CA GLU A 164 -3.14 -5.14 8.85
C GLU A 164 -2.98 -3.99 7.84
N LEU A 165 -4.08 -3.64 7.17
CA LEU A 165 -4.11 -2.50 6.25
C LEU A 165 -3.95 -1.21 7.04
N LYS A 166 -2.84 -0.51 6.77
CA LYS A 166 -2.68 0.89 7.16
C LYS A 166 -3.78 1.69 6.46
N GLY A 167 -4.74 2.18 7.23
CA GLY A 167 -5.74 3.12 6.72
C GLY A 167 -5.05 4.35 6.13
N ASN A 168 -5.73 5.08 5.25
CA ASN A 168 -5.27 6.39 4.80
C ASN A 168 -5.91 7.44 5.74
N PRO A 169 -5.28 7.80 6.88
CA PRO A 169 -5.88 8.73 7.82
C PRO A 169 -6.15 10.07 7.09
N PRO A 170 -7.26 10.75 7.40
CA PRO A 170 -7.54 12.06 6.82
C PRO A 170 -6.31 12.98 7.00
N PRO A 171 -6.01 13.90 6.06
CA PRO A 171 -4.80 14.73 6.10
C PRO A 171 -4.56 15.45 7.44
N ARG A 172 -5.63 15.74 8.20
CA ARG A 172 -5.57 16.34 9.54
C ARG A 172 -4.95 15.45 10.64
N PHE A 173 -4.91 14.13 10.43
CA PHE A 173 -4.38 13.15 11.39
C PHE A 173 -3.00 12.60 11.00
N GLN A 174 -2.49 12.99 9.83
CA GLN A 174 -1.09 12.77 9.48
C GLN A 174 -0.24 13.78 10.28
N LYS A 175 0.03 13.47 11.56
CA LYS A 175 1.04 14.19 12.33
C LYS A 175 2.33 14.17 11.51
N LYS A 176 2.86 15.34 11.16
CA LYS A 176 4.23 15.51 10.65
C LYS A 176 5.13 14.67 11.55
N GLN A 177 5.70 13.61 10.98
CA GLN A 177 6.75 12.86 11.63
C GLN A 177 7.86 13.88 11.91
N PRO A 178 8.30 14.07 13.17
CA PRO A 178 9.43 14.96 13.43
C PRO A 178 10.62 14.42 12.63
N ALA A 179 11.23 15.29 11.83
CA ALA A 179 12.47 14.97 11.13
C ALA A 179 13.45 14.40 12.16
N ALA A 180 14.08 13.28 11.83
CA ALA A 180 15.06 12.63 12.68
C ALA A 180 16.09 13.68 13.15
N ALA A 181 16.25 13.80 14.47
CA ALA A 181 17.29 14.61 15.06
C ALA A 181 18.63 14.16 14.48
N ALA A 182 19.39 15.10 13.94
CA ALA A 182 20.76 14.86 13.53
C ALA A 182 21.56 14.31 14.73
N PRO A 183 22.43 13.31 14.53
CA PRO A 183 23.18 12.71 15.61
C PRO A 183 24.14 13.73 16.23
N ALA A 184 24.03 13.90 17.53
CA ALA A 184 25.05 14.55 18.35
C ALA A 184 26.20 13.55 18.54
N ASP A 185 27.40 13.89 18.07
CA ASP A 185 28.58 13.91 18.94
C ASP A 185 29.80 14.54 18.25
N ALA A 186 30.76 14.97 19.08
CA ALA A 186 32.12 15.43 18.79
C ALA A 186 32.39 16.95 18.81
N ALA A 187 32.45 17.52 20.03
CA ALA A 187 33.62 18.30 20.46
C ALA A 187 33.65 18.39 22.00
N LYS A 188 34.43 17.52 22.63
CA LYS A 188 34.82 17.57 24.05
C LYS A 188 36.03 18.50 24.25
N ALA A 189 36.04 19.15 25.41
CA ALA A 189 37.20 19.59 26.21
C ALA A 189 38.01 20.77 25.64
N GLU A 190 38.54 21.75 26.38
CA GLU A 190 38.95 21.89 27.78
C GLU A 190 38.79 23.38 28.21
N GLY A 191 38.75 23.67 29.52
CA GLY A 191 38.90 25.04 30.00
C GLY A 191 38.38 25.32 31.40
N GLU A 192 39.01 24.71 32.39
CA GLU A 192 38.89 25.00 33.82
C GLU A 192 39.42 26.41 34.16
N ALA A 193 38.66 27.21 34.91
CA ALA A 193 39.16 28.13 35.94
C ALA A 193 38.00 28.88 36.63
N ALA A 194 37.89 28.72 37.95
CA ALA A 194 37.14 29.61 38.84
C ALA A 194 38.12 30.60 39.53
N PRO A 195 37.68 31.47 40.45
CA PRO A 195 37.49 32.91 40.27
C PRO A 195 38.52 33.76 41.02
N ALA A 196 38.58 35.07 40.73
CA ALA A 196 39.14 36.06 41.67
C ALA A 196 38.60 37.49 41.36
N GLU A 197 37.74 37.99 42.25
CA GLU A 197 37.68 39.43 42.58
C GLU A 197 39.00 39.82 43.28
N PRO A 198 39.49 41.08 43.15
CA PRO A 198 38.99 42.11 44.06
C PRO A 198 38.86 43.53 43.47
N GLU A 199 38.14 44.28 44.30
CA GLU A 199 37.74 45.68 44.32
C GLU A 199 38.92 46.69 44.45
N GLN A 200 38.54 47.97 44.31
CA GLN A 200 39.22 49.22 44.69
C GLN A 200 40.02 49.95 43.59
N THR A 201 39.50 51.11 43.14
CA THR A 201 39.75 52.39 43.80
C THR A 201 38.61 53.37 43.51
#